data_AF-A0A7I9VLR8-F1
#
_entry.id   AF-A0A7I9VLR8-F1
#
_cell.length_a   1.000
_cell.length_b   1.000
_cell.length_c   1.000
_cell.angle_alpha   90.00
_cell.angle_beta   90.00
_cell.angle_gamma   90.00
#
_symmetry.space_group_name_H-M   'P 1'
#
loop_
_entity.id
_entity.type
_entity.pdbx_description
1 polymer ?
#
loop_
_entity_poly.entity_id
_entity_poly.type
_entity_poly.pdbx_seq_one_letter_code
_entity_poly.pdbx_strand_id
1 'polypeptide(L)'
;MSLAQAARTTSNSLSLAGTQDRRALTQYQADLARLIAEEDARSRGAAPKAAPEATPAATGVAGCKLFDADAYRSTAQDCTACHALHSTHPVDFDYAAGTARSRGELRSAAEVVRRGVFLPDGQVRCVSCHDARSRWAHRLAIPPGAGVRPSVNVADPSTYERRVASTDGRGLSDGTSVSPTPLCKVCHTLGD
;
A
#
# COMPACT_ATOMS: atom_id res chain seq x y z
N MET A 1 -17.47 24.29 -45.47
CA MET A 1 -17.52 23.88 -44.04
C MET A 1 -16.21 24.30 -43.41
N SER A 2 -16.23 25.12 -42.36
CA SER A 2 -15.09 25.92 -41.89
C SER A 2 -14.28 25.23 -40.78
N LEU A 3 -12.94 25.31 -40.87
CA LEU A 3 -11.95 24.80 -39.92
C LEU A 3 -12.06 25.42 -38.50
N ALA A 4 -12.88 26.45 -38.30
CA ALA A 4 -13.06 27.12 -37.01
C ALA A 4 -13.93 26.35 -35.99
N GLN A 5 -14.59 25.25 -36.38
CA GLN A 5 -15.49 24.51 -35.49
C GLN A 5 -14.84 23.33 -34.76
N ALA A 6 -13.64 22.87 -35.16
CA ALA A 6 -12.97 21.73 -34.54
C ALA A 6 -12.21 22.07 -33.25
N ALA A 7 -11.93 23.35 -32.97
CA ALA A 7 -11.12 23.77 -31.82
C ALA A 7 -11.92 24.04 -30.54
N ARG A 8 -13.27 24.04 -30.58
CA ARG A 8 -14.10 24.35 -29.40
C ARG A 8 -14.56 23.13 -28.60
N THR A 9 -14.35 21.92 -29.12
CA THR A 9 -14.84 20.69 -28.46
C THR A 9 -13.83 20.08 -27.49
N THR A 10 -12.54 20.37 -27.63
CA THR A 10 -11.48 19.80 -26.77
C THR A 10 -11.29 20.53 -25.43
N SER A 11 -11.72 21.79 -25.30
CA SER A 11 -11.55 22.55 -24.05
C SER A 11 -12.56 22.18 -22.95
N ASN A 12 -13.66 21.50 -23.26
CA ASN A 12 -14.69 21.16 -22.26
C ASN A 12 -14.40 19.85 -21.49
N SER A 13 -13.67 18.92 -22.09
CA SER A 13 -13.44 17.59 -21.50
C SER A 13 -12.43 17.59 -20.35
N LEU A 14 -11.45 18.51 -20.38
CA LEU A 14 -10.43 18.64 -19.32
C LEU A 14 -10.98 19.23 -18.02
N SER A 15 -12.01 20.08 -18.08
CA SER A 15 -12.64 20.65 -16.88
C SER A 15 -13.58 19.68 -16.16
N LEU A 16 -14.26 18.80 -16.90
CA LEU A 16 -15.20 17.84 -16.32
C LEU A 16 -14.49 16.74 -15.51
N ALA A 17 -13.38 16.21 -16.04
CA ALA A 17 -12.54 15.22 -15.34
C ALA A 17 -12.12 15.74 -13.94
N GLY A 18 -11.64 16.99 -13.85
CA GLY A 18 -11.24 17.59 -12.57
C GLY A 18 -12.37 17.86 -11.57
N THR A 19 -13.64 17.89 -11.98
CA THR A 19 -14.78 18.01 -11.04
C THR A 19 -15.25 16.67 -10.52
N GLN A 20 -15.25 15.64 -11.37
CA GLN A 20 -15.60 14.27 -10.99
C GLN A 20 -14.56 13.70 -10.02
N ASP A 21 -13.27 13.93 -10.30
CA ASP A 21 -12.18 13.46 -9.43
C ASP A 21 -12.20 14.11 -8.05
N ARG A 22 -12.50 15.41 -7.96
CA ARG A 22 -12.67 16.11 -6.68
C ARG A 22 -13.81 15.53 -5.86
N ARG A 23 -14.96 15.25 -6.49
CA ARG A 23 -16.10 14.61 -5.82
C ARG A 23 -15.74 13.21 -5.33
N ALA A 24 -15.05 12.42 -6.15
CA ALA A 24 -14.61 11.08 -5.78
C ALA A 24 -13.64 11.09 -4.59
N LEU A 25 -12.70 12.05 -4.56
CA LEU A 25 -11.77 12.22 -3.44
C LEU A 25 -12.50 12.62 -2.15
N THR A 26 -13.43 13.59 -2.22
CA THR A 26 -14.24 13.99 -1.06
C THR A 26 -15.08 12.83 -0.52
N GLN A 27 -15.70 12.04 -1.40
CA GLN A 27 -16.47 10.87 -1.00
C GLN A 27 -15.58 9.84 -0.29
N TYR A 28 -14.41 9.54 -0.87
CA TYR A 28 -13.44 8.63 -0.28
C TYR A 28 -12.99 9.09 1.11
N GLN A 29 -12.69 10.38 1.29
CA GLN A 29 -12.30 10.94 2.59
C GLN A 29 -13.41 10.79 3.64
N ALA A 30 -14.67 11.00 3.24
CA ALA A 30 -15.81 10.81 4.14
C ALA A 30 -16.01 9.33 4.53
N ASP A 31 -15.89 8.41 3.57
CA ASP A 31 -16.00 6.98 3.83
C ASP A 31 -14.87 6.47 4.74
N LEU A 32 -13.64 6.96 4.54
CA LEU A 32 -12.50 6.63 5.40
C LEU A 32 -12.71 7.12 6.84
N ALA A 33 -13.17 8.36 7.01
CA ALA A 33 -13.46 8.91 8.34
C ALA A 33 -14.54 8.09 9.08
N ARG A 34 -15.57 7.62 8.36
CA ARG A 34 -16.59 6.73 8.93
C ARG A 34 -16.00 5.40 9.40
N LEU A 35 -15.17 4.75 8.57
CA LEU A 35 -14.55 3.46 8.92
C LEU A 35 -13.65 3.56 10.16
N ILE A 36 -12.88 4.65 10.28
CA ILE A 36 -12.06 4.92 11.48
C ILE A 36 -12.94 5.06 12.71
N ALA A 37 -14.04 5.83 12.62
CA ALA A 37 -14.96 6.02 13.74
C ALA A 37 -15.67 4.71 14.18
N GLU A 38 -16.03 3.85 13.22
CA GLU A 38 -16.62 2.54 13.47
C GLU A 38 -15.65 1.58 14.19
N GLU A 39 -14.38 1.55 13.77
CA GLU A 39 -13.34 0.75 14.41
C GLU A 39 -13.04 1.23 15.83
N ASP A 40 -12.97 2.56 16.04
CA ASP A 40 -12.82 3.16 17.37
C ASP A 40 -14.01 2.82 18.30
N ALA A 41 -15.23 2.82 17.76
CA ALA A 41 -16.43 2.43 18.50
C ALA A 41 -16.41 0.94 18.87
N ARG A 42 -16.01 0.07 17.93
CA ARG A 42 -15.86 -1.38 18.15
C ARG A 42 -14.81 -1.69 19.21
N SER A 43 -13.67 -0.98 19.16
CA SER A 43 -12.57 -1.16 20.10
C SER A 43 -12.93 -0.72 21.53
N ARG A 44 -13.80 0.27 21.69
CA ARG A 44 -14.29 0.72 23.01
C ARG A 44 -15.37 -0.19 23.61
N GLY A 45 -16.10 -0.96 22.80
CA GLY A 45 -17.20 -1.82 23.25
C GLY A 45 -16.84 -3.30 23.43
N ALA A 46 -15.69 -3.75 22.92
CA ALA A 46 -15.25 -5.13 23.05
C ALA A 46 -14.62 -5.38 24.43
N ALA A 47 -15.30 -6.18 25.26
CA ALA A 47 -14.64 -6.80 26.42
C ALA A 47 -13.45 -7.64 25.92
N PRO A 48 -12.28 -7.59 26.58
CA PRO A 48 -11.10 -8.32 26.14
C PRO A 48 -11.41 -9.81 26.07
N LYS A 49 -11.49 -10.35 24.84
CA LYS A 49 -11.58 -11.78 24.59
C LYS A 49 -10.24 -12.38 24.99
N ALA A 50 -10.24 -13.32 25.93
CA ALA A 50 -9.03 -14.02 26.38
C ALA A 50 -8.25 -14.52 25.16
N ALA A 51 -7.01 -14.07 25.04
CA ALA A 51 -6.15 -14.38 23.91
C ALA A 51 -5.84 -15.88 23.88
N PRO A 52 -5.85 -16.53 22.70
CA PRO A 52 -5.25 -17.85 22.56
C PRO A 52 -3.76 -17.77 22.88
N GLU A 53 -3.27 -18.77 23.58
CA GLU A 53 -1.89 -18.92 24.03
C GLU A 53 -0.92 -18.78 22.84
N ALA A 54 -0.11 -17.74 22.86
CA ALA A 54 0.75 -17.36 21.74
C ALA A 54 1.96 -18.30 21.63
N THR A 55 2.13 -18.90 20.46
CA THR A 55 3.39 -19.51 20.01
C THR A 55 4.49 -18.44 20.04
N PRO A 56 5.72 -18.75 20.53
CA PRO A 56 6.77 -17.75 20.70
C PRO A 56 7.13 -17.09 19.36
N ALA A 57 6.85 -15.79 19.27
CA ALA A 57 7.23 -14.95 18.16
C ALA A 57 8.76 -14.75 18.16
N ALA A 58 9.34 -14.70 16.95
CA ALA A 58 10.72 -14.29 16.73
C ALA A 58 11.03 -13.01 17.53
N THR A 59 12.20 -12.98 18.18
CA THR A 59 12.69 -11.91 19.06
C THR A 59 12.67 -10.57 18.33
N GLY A 60 11.52 -9.88 18.36
CA GLY A 60 11.40 -8.51 17.90
C GLY A 60 12.25 -7.60 18.77
N VAL A 61 12.79 -6.54 18.20
CA VAL A 61 13.38 -5.46 18.98
C VAL A 61 12.27 -4.91 19.87
N ALA A 62 12.35 -5.17 21.17
CA ALA A 62 11.34 -4.73 22.12
C ALA A 62 11.10 -3.22 21.96
N GLY A 63 9.86 -2.81 21.66
CA GLY A 63 9.47 -1.41 21.48
C GLY A 63 9.34 -0.91 20.03
N CYS A 64 9.50 -1.76 19.01
CA CYS A 64 9.25 -1.34 17.64
C CYS A 64 7.75 -1.25 17.31
N LYS A 65 7.25 -0.02 17.10
CA LYS A 65 5.84 0.27 16.82
C LYS A 65 5.30 -0.25 15.48
N LEU A 66 6.18 -0.67 14.55
CA LEU A 66 5.76 -1.16 13.23
C LEU A 66 4.88 -2.42 13.31
N PHE A 67 5.02 -3.17 14.40
CA PHE A 67 4.29 -4.41 14.63
C PHE A 67 3.10 -4.24 15.58
N ASP A 68 2.83 -3.02 16.05
CA ASP A 68 1.71 -2.73 16.94
C ASP A 68 0.41 -2.53 16.14
N ALA A 69 -0.73 -2.75 16.79
CA ALA A 69 -2.06 -2.52 16.18
C ALA A 69 -2.26 -1.07 15.71
N ASP A 70 -1.61 -0.12 16.38
CA ASP A 70 -1.64 1.31 16.04
C ASP A 70 -0.49 1.77 15.14
N ALA A 71 0.21 0.84 14.48
CA ALA A 71 1.31 1.15 13.57
C ALA A 71 0.92 2.21 12.52
N TYR A 72 -0.35 2.27 12.13
CA TYR A 72 -0.86 3.25 11.15
C TYR A 72 -0.73 4.72 11.59
N ARG A 73 -0.55 4.97 12.90
CA ARG A 73 -0.29 6.31 13.47
C ARG A 73 1.20 6.62 13.58
N SER A 74 2.07 5.64 13.31
CA SER A 74 3.52 5.83 13.39
C SER A 74 4.03 6.70 12.26
N THR A 75 4.97 7.58 12.59
CA THR A 75 5.74 8.35 11.62
C THR A 75 6.83 7.49 10.97
N ALA A 76 7.45 7.94 9.88
CA ALA A 76 8.67 7.26 9.40
C ALA A 76 9.75 7.25 10.48
N GLN A 77 9.89 8.33 11.27
CA GLN A 77 10.86 8.44 12.35
C GLN A 77 10.69 7.33 13.40
N ASP A 78 9.44 7.06 13.81
CA ASP A 78 9.11 5.97 14.73
C ASP A 78 9.60 4.61 14.20
N CYS A 79 9.41 4.36 12.89
CA CYS A 79 9.83 3.12 12.26
C CYS A 79 11.35 3.04 12.12
N THR A 80 11.99 4.15 11.74
CA THR A 80 13.44 4.20 11.51
C THR A 80 14.28 4.16 12.78
N ALA A 81 13.67 4.36 13.95
CA ALA A 81 14.34 4.14 15.23
C ALA A 81 14.79 2.68 15.41
N CYS A 82 14.12 1.73 14.75
CA CYS A 82 14.45 0.30 14.79
C CYS A 82 14.80 -0.30 13.43
N HIS A 83 14.48 0.37 12.33
CA HIS A 83 14.68 -0.14 10.97
C HIS A 83 15.52 0.81 10.11
N ALA A 84 16.41 0.26 9.30
CA ALA A 84 17.08 1.03 8.28
C ALA A 84 16.09 1.41 7.15
N LEU A 85 16.21 2.63 6.62
CA LEU A 85 15.48 3.04 5.42
C LEU A 85 15.94 2.22 4.21
N HIS A 86 14.98 1.77 3.41
CA HIS A 86 15.29 1.26 2.08
C HIS A 86 15.55 2.44 1.14
N SER A 87 16.69 2.41 0.44
CA SER A 87 17.07 3.46 -0.52
C SER A 87 16.15 3.53 -1.75
N THR A 88 15.29 2.54 -1.95
CA THR A 88 14.50 2.40 -3.19
C THR A 88 13.13 3.05 -3.13
N HIS A 89 12.60 3.39 -1.95
CA HIS A 89 11.30 4.06 -1.81
C HIS A 89 11.32 5.09 -0.68
N PRO A 90 10.99 6.36 -0.95
CA PRO A 90 10.89 7.36 0.10
C PRO A 90 9.68 7.09 1.00
N VAL A 91 9.89 7.24 2.31
CA VAL A 91 8.84 7.23 3.33
C VAL A 91 8.45 8.68 3.64
N ASP A 92 7.22 8.91 4.08
CA ASP A 92 6.59 10.23 4.24
C ASP A 92 6.53 11.03 2.92
N PHE A 93 6.43 10.30 1.81
CA PHE A 93 6.31 10.88 0.48
C PHE A 93 4.87 11.30 0.20
N ASP A 94 4.65 12.59 -0.08
CA ASP A 94 3.36 13.10 -0.58
C ASP A 94 3.05 12.47 -1.95
N TYR A 95 2.08 11.57 -1.97
CA TYR A 95 1.79 10.78 -3.15
C TYR A 95 1.14 11.62 -4.26
N ALA A 96 0.35 12.64 -3.91
CA ALA A 96 -0.30 13.51 -4.88
C ALA A 96 0.74 14.40 -5.58
N ALA A 97 1.65 15.00 -4.81
CA ALA A 97 2.77 15.77 -5.36
C ALA A 97 3.69 14.89 -6.21
N GLY A 98 3.94 13.66 -5.77
CA GLY A 98 4.66 12.64 -6.53
C GLY A 98 4.02 12.32 -7.87
N THR A 99 2.73 12.02 -7.86
CA THR A 99 1.95 11.69 -9.06
C THR A 99 2.03 12.83 -10.08
N ALA A 100 1.85 14.08 -9.64
CA ALA A 100 1.94 15.26 -10.50
C ALA A 100 3.32 15.42 -11.19
N ARG A 101 4.41 14.96 -10.55
CA ARG A 101 5.78 15.03 -11.09
C ARG A 101 6.17 13.81 -11.93
N SER A 102 5.53 12.66 -11.70
CA SER A 102 5.91 11.35 -12.26
C SER A 102 5.62 11.14 -13.75
N ARG A 103 5.07 12.13 -14.47
CA ARG A 103 4.73 12.03 -15.91
C ARG A 103 3.90 10.79 -16.28
N GLY A 104 3.04 10.30 -15.38
CA GLY A 104 2.19 9.12 -15.61
C GLY A 104 2.81 7.78 -15.20
N GLU A 105 3.98 7.78 -14.57
CA GLU A 105 4.61 6.57 -14.01
C GLU A 105 3.91 6.10 -12.73
N LEU A 106 3.25 7.01 -12.00
CA LEU A 106 2.46 6.69 -10.82
C LEU A 106 0.96 6.73 -11.15
N ARG A 107 0.22 5.78 -10.59
CA ARG A 107 -1.24 5.79 -10.61
C ARG A 107 -1.78 6.88 -9.71
N SER A 108 -3.05 7.25 -9.91
CA SER A 108 -3.73 8.17 -8.99
C SER A 108 -3.84 7.58 -7.58
N ALA A 109 -3.82 8.42 -6.54
CA ALA A 109 -4.01 8.01 -5.15
C ALA A 109 -5.31 7.19 -4.96
N ALA A 110 -6.39 7.61 -5.61
CA ALA A 110 -7.67 6.91 -5.56
C ALA A 110 -7.58 5.48 -6.13
N GLU A 111 -6.80 5.27 -7.18
CA GLU A 111 -6.60 3.94 -7.74
C GLU A 111 -5.72 3.06 -6.85
N VAL A 112 -4.64 3.63 -6.29
CA VAL A 112 -3.78 2.93 -5.33
C VAL A 112 -4.59 2.37 -4.16
N VAL A 113 -5.48 3.18 -3.60
CA VAL A 113 -6.34 2.73 -2.51
C VAL A 113 -7.34 1.66 -2.95
N ARG A 114 -7.97 1.81 -4.12
CA ARG A 114 -8.88 0.78 -4.66
C ARG A 114 -8.18 -0.57 -4.85
N ARG A 115 -6.88 -0.56 -5.16
CA ARG A 115 -6.03 -1.75 -5.30
C ARG A 115 -5.52 -2.29 -3.96
N GLY A 116 -5.94 -1.71 -2.83
CA GLY A 116 -5.72 -2.26 -1.49
C GLY A 116 -4.53 -1.68 -0.72
N VAL A 117 -3.89 -0.60 -1.20
CA VAL A 117 -2.80 0.06 -0.47
C VAL A 117 -3.34 1.23 0.34
N PHE A 118 -2.99 1.27 1.63
CA PHE A 118 -3.36 2.36 2.53
C PHE A 118 -2.38 3.54 2.40
N LEU A 119 -2.90 4.74 2.13
CA LEU A 119 -2.14 5.99 2.05
C LEU A 119 -2.61 6.96 3.17
N PRO A 120 -2.10 6.82 4.40
CA PRO A 120 -2.48 7.70 5.50
C PRO A 120 -2.13 9.14 5.14
N ASP A 121 -3.09 10.05 5.30
CA ASP A 121 -2.94 11.48 4.99
C ASP A 121 -2.49 11.75 3.52
N GLY A 122 -2.74 10.80 2.61
CA GLY A 122 -2.30 10.90 1.21
C GLY A 122 -0.80 10.67 1.01
N GLN A 123 -0.10 10.14 2.01
CA GLN A 123 1.33 9.88 1.97
C GLN A 123 1.65 8.38 1.87
N VAL A 124 2.79 8.06 1.28
CA VAL A 124 3.40 6.73 1.41
C VAL A 124 4.15 6.69 2.72
N ARG A 125 3.74 5.80 3.62
CA ARG A 125 4.41 5.53 4.90
C ARG A 125 4.88 4.08 4.97
N CYS A 126 5.62 3.71 6.02
CA CYS A 126 6.03 2.31 6.23
C CYS A 126 4.82 1.38 6.19
N VAL A 127 3.70 1.78 6.81
CA VAL A 127 2.45 1.02 6.84
C VAL A 127 1.72 0.91 5.49
N SER A 128 2.11 1.70 4.49
CA SER A 128 1.58 1.54 3.13
C SER A 128 2.07 0.26 2.47
N CYS A 129 3.24 -0.24 2.90
CA CYS A 129 3.87 -1.46 2.38
C CYS A 129 3.94 -2.58 3.41
N HIS A 130 3.81 -2.27 4.70
CA HIS A 130 3.93 -3.21 5.80
C HIS A 130 2.64 -3.26 6.64
N ASP A 131 2.14 -4.45 6.92
CA ASP A 131 0.99 -4.67 7.81
C ASP A 131 1.40 -5.70 8.87
N ALA A 132 1.31 -5.34 10.16
CA ALA A 132 1.63 -6.23 11.28
C ALA A 132 0.93 -7.60 11.20
N ARG A 133 -0.25 -7.65 10.56
CA ARG A 133 -1.06 -8.87 10.36
C ARG A 133 -0.63 -9.69 9.14
N SER A 134 0.25 -9.16 8.29
CA SER A 134 0.76 -9.89 7.14
C SER A 134 1.55 -11.11 7.57
N ARG A 135 1.26 -12.24 6.93
CA ARG A 135 1.94 -13.52 7.16
C ARG A 135 3.30 -13.61 6.47
N TRP A 136 3.62 -12.71 5.55
CA TRP A 136 4.85 -12.77 4.76
C TRP A 136 6.06 -12.28 5.56
N ALA A 137 7.26 -12.67 5.16
CA ALA A 137 8.48 -12.10 5.75
C ALA A 137 8.45 -10.58 5.64
N HIS A 138 9.03 -9.92 6.65
CA HIS A 138 9.04 -8.46 6.76
C HIS A 138 7.64 -7.84 6.75
N ARG A 139 6.57 -8.62 6.98
CA ARG A 139 5.19 -8.13 7.08
C ARG A 139 4.69 -7.39 5.85
N LEU A 140 5.14 -7.76 4.64
CA LEU A 140 4.72 -7.11 3.40
C LEU A 140 3.19 -7.19 3.19
N ALA A 141 2.54 -6.04 2.97
CA ALA A 141 1.09 -5.90 2.80
C ALA A 141 0.64 -6.28 1.38
N ILE A 142 0.86 -7.53 0.96
CA ILE A 142 0.47 -7.97 -0.38
C ILE A 142 -1.06 -7.90 -0.55
N PRO A 143 -1.58 -7.19 -1.56
CA PRO A 143 -3.03 -7.09 -1.77
C PRO A 143 -3.69 -8.46 -1.98
N PRO A 144 -4.90 -8.69 -1.44
CA PRO A 144 -5.63 -9.92 -1.67
C PRO A 144 -5.81 -10.23 -3.15
N GLY A 145 -5.64 -11.51 -3.54
CA GLY A 145 -5.76 -11.96 -4.92
C GLY A 145 -4.58 -11.60 -5.83
N ALA A 146 -3.61 -10.83 -5.34
CA ALA A 146 -2.41 -10.56 -6.10
C ALA A 146 -1.51 -11.80 -6.18
N GLY A 147 -0.88 -11.98 -7.33
CA GLY A 147 0.05 -13.08 -7.56
C GLY A 147 1.29 -13.00 -6.68
N VAL A 148 1.55 -14.02 -5.87
CA VAL A 148 2.71 -14.05 -4.97
C VAL A 148 3.80 -14.96 -5.52
N ARG A 149 5.05 -14.51 -5.40
CA ARG A 149 6.23 -15.30 -5.73
C ARG A 149 7.28 -15.14 -4.64
N PRO A 150 8.13 -16.15 -4.41
CA PRO A 150 9.30 -15.97 -3.55
C PRO A 150 10.16 -14.78 -3.99
N SER A 151 10.81 -14.11 -3.03
CA SER A 151 11.78 -13.05 -3.31
C SER A 151 12.95 -13.57 -4.13
N VAL A 152 13.47 -12.72 -5.02
CA VAL A 152 14.74 -12.96 -5.71
C VAL A 152 15.88 -12.58 -4.78
N ASN A 153 16.86 -13.48 -4.63
CA ASN A 153 18.10 -13.20 -3.92
C ASN A 153 19.19 -12.88 -4.95
N VAL A 154 19.65 -11.63 -4.99
CA VAL A 154 20.63 -11.17 -5.99
C VAL A 154 21.99 -11.87 -5.87
N ALA A 155 22.32 -12.36 -4.68
CA ALA A 155 23.55 -13.13 -4.45
C ALA A 155 23.43 -14.61 -4.91
N ASP A 156 22.22 -15.07 -5.25
CA ASP A 156 21.94 -16.45 -5.65
C ASP A 156 21.15 -16.49 -6.97
N PRO A 157 21.85 -16.65 -8.12
CA PRO A 157 21.23 -16.73 -9.44
C PRO A 157 20.19 -17.85 -9.60
N SER A 158 20.23 -18.91 -8.77
CA SER A 158 19.23 -19.98 -8.81
C SER A 158 17.82 -19.50 -8.43
N THR A 159 17.72 -18.30 -7.84
CA THR A 159 16.44 -17.65 -7.54
C THR A 159 15.84 -16.91 -8.74
N TYR A 160 16.59 -16.71 -9.83
CA TYR A 160 16.16 -15.90 -10.97
C TYR A 160 15.27 -16.69 -11.94
N GLU A 161 15.64 -17.95 -12.19
CA GLU A 161 15.02 -18.78 -13.22
C GLU A 161 13.74 -19.50 -12.74
N ARG A 162 13.40 -19.37 -11.46
CA ARG A 162 12.14 -19.88 -10.91
C ARG A 162 10.96 -19.07 -11.45
N ARG A 163 10.57 -19.35 -12.70
CA ARG A 163 9.22 -19.06 -13.23
C ARG A 163 8.23 -19.99 -12.54
N VAL A 164 8.09 -19.85 -11.24
CA VAL A 164 6.95 -20.44 -10.56
C VAL A 164 5.74 -19.70 -11.12
N ALA A 165 4.79 -20.44 -11.69
CA ALA A 165 3.50 -19.89 -12.06
C ALA A 165 3.01 -19.07 -10.86
N SER A 166 2.51 -17.87 -11.12
CA SER A 166 2.01 -16.99 -10.08
C SER A 166 0.96 -17.78 -9.29
N THR A 167 1.27 -18.13 -8.05
CA THR A 167 0.28 -18.77 -7.17
C THR A 167 -0.48 -17.67 -6.47
N ASP A 168 -1.71 -17.94 -6.08
CA ASP A 168 -2.51 -17.12 -5.17
C ASP A 168 -1.98 -17.16 -3.72
N GLY A 169 -0.68 -17.48 -3.55
CA GLY A 169 -0.02 -17.69 -2.27
C GLY A 169 -0.31 -19.05 -1.63
N ARG A 170 -1.22 -19.87 -2.19
CA ARG A 170 -1.50 -21.22 -1.67
C ARG A 170 -0.27 -22.11 -1.85
N GLY A 171 0.23 -22.65 -0.74
CA GLY A 171 1.43 -23.51 -0.72
C GLY A 171 2.70 -22.82 -0.22
N LEU A 172 2.73 -21.49 -0.10
CA LEU A 172 3.80 -20.80 0.61
C LEU A 172 3.52 -20.81 2.12
N SER A 173 4.54 -21.14 2.92
CA SER A 173 4.45 -21.10 4.38
C SER A 173 4.48 -19.67 4.92
N ASP A 174 3.97 -19.48 6.13
CA ASP A 174 4.10 -18.22 6.85
C ASP A 174 5.59 -17.87 7.07
N GLY A 175 5.90 -16.58 7.09
CA GLY A 175 7.27 -16.06 7.17
C GLY A 175 8.08 -16.21 5.88
N THR A 176 7.51 -16.74 4.79
CA THR A 176 8.20 -16.78 3.49
C THR A 176 8.50 -15.37 2.98
N SER A 177 9.73 -15.14 2.53
CA SER A 177 10.08 -13.90 1.83
C SER A 177 9.52 -13.92 0.41
N VAL A 178 8.69 -12.92 0.11
CA VAL A 178 7.97 -12.81 -1.16
C VAL A 178 8.33 -11.53 -1.88
N SER A 179 8.30 -11.59 -3.21
CA SER A 179 8.58 -10.43 -4.06
C SER A 179 7.61 -9.28 -3.77
N PRO A 180 8.11 -8.03 -3.61
CA PRO A 180 7.28 -6.85 -3.46
C PRO A 180 6.64 -6.40 -4.77
N THR A 181 6.92 -7.05 -5.92
CA THR A 181 6.38 -6.64 -7.23
C THR A 181 4.88 -6.38 -7.25
N PRO A 182 4.01 -7.18 -6.59
CA PRO A 182 2.59 -6.86 -6.53
C PRO A 182 2.28 -5.50 -5.92
N LEU A 183 3.01 -5.11 -4.85
CA LEU A 183 2.90 -3.78 -4.23
C LEU A 183 3.41 -2.68 -5.16
N CYS A 184 4.54 -2.89 -5.83
CA CYS A 184 5.06 -1.93 -6.82
C CYS A 184 4.03 -1.67 -7.92
N LYS A 185 3.36 -2.73 -8.40
CA LYS A 185 2.28 -2.68 -9.39
C LYS A 185 0.96 -2.11 -8.86
N VAL A 186 0.86 -1.75 -7.59
CA VAL A 186 -0.27 -0.93 -7.12
C VAL A 186 0.01 0.55 -7.38
N CYS A 187 1.22 1.01 -7.07
CA CYS A 187 1.61 2.42 -7.20
C CYS A 187 2.05 2.79 -8.62
N HIS A 188 2.78 1.93 -9.31
CA HIS A 188 3.40 2.22 -10.60
C HIS A 188 2.65 1.61 -11.77
N THR A 189 2.51 2.35 -12.87
CA THR A 189 1.95 1.88 -14.16
C THR A 189 2.86 0.87 -14.90
N LEU A 190 3.95 0.41 -14.27
CA LEU A 190 4.91 -0.54 -14.83
C LEU A 190 4.27 -1.89 -15.18
N GLY A 191 4.20 -2.17 -16.49
CA GLY A 191 3.74 -3.44 -17.03
C GLY A 191 2.22 -3.59 -17.11
N ASP A 192 1.47 -2.48 -17.07
CA ASP A 192 0.08 -2.39 -17.53
C ASP A 192 -0.01 -2.18 -19.06
#